data_AF-A0ABD2NND9-F1
#
_entry.id   AF-A0ABD2NND9-F1
#
_cell.length_a   1.000
_cell.length_b   1.000
_cell.length_c   1.000
_cell.angle_alpha   90.00
_cell.angle_beta   90.00
_cell.angle_gamma   90.00
#
_symmetry.space_group_name_H-M   'P 1'
#
loop_
_entity.id
_entity.type
_entity.pdbx_description
1 polymer ?
#
loop_
_entity_poly.entity_id
_entity_poly.type
_entity_poly.pdbx_seq_one_letter_code
_entity_poly.pdbx_strand_id
1 'polypeptide(L)'
;MVVKDYGSISSQRKLAQHEITVSQEYLISLRNDGNIAKNESAFIFGFYRTSVYFAFYVMFYVVFLTSGAMMFSLLERSSEVALQMRVESVVQNFLRTYPNVSDQALEDLISEVVAASNRGVSATRNATGESNWSFGQSFFFTSTVVTTIGKNSCCSFCSISSEI
;
A
#
# COMPACT_ATOMS: atom_id res chain seq x y z
N MET A 1 -96.94 -0.57 -17.25
CA MET A 1 -95.71 0.18 -17.59
C MET A 1 -94.71 -0.10 -16.48
N VAL A 2 -93.68 -0.92 -16.71
CA VAL A 2 -92.68 -1.28 -15.67
C VAL A 2 -91.49 -0.32 -15.81
N VAL A 3 -91.33 0.57 -14.84
CA VAL A 3 -90.15 1.45 -14.73
C VAL A 3 -88.97 0.56 -14.33
N LYS A 4 -87.97 0.44 -15.19
CA LYS A 4 -86.73 -0.30 -14.89
C LYS A 4 -85.80 0.60 -14.09
N ASP A 5 -85.37 0.11 -12.94
CA ASP A 5 -84.55 0.84 -11.97
C ASP A 5 -83.06 0.83 -12.35
N TYR A 6 -82.72 1.58 -13.41
CA TYR A 6 -81.39 1.62 -13.99
C TYR A 6 -80.34 2.35 -13.10
N GLY A 7 -80.78 3.13 -12.11
CA GLY A 7 -79.91 3.92 -11.21
C GLY A 7 -79.11 3.07 -10.19
N SER A 8 -79.72 2.02 -9.65
CA SER A 8 -79.09 1.17 -8.64
C SER A 8 -77.97 0.30 -9.23
N ILE A 9 -78.19 -0.25 -10.43
CA ILE A 9 -77.23 -1.14 -11.11
C ILE A 9 -75.95 -0.38 -11.54
N SER A 10 -76.09 0.86 -11.98
CA SER A 10 -74.94 1.69 -12.35
C SER A 10 -74.07 2.06 -11.15
N SER A 11 -74.69 2.30 -9.98
CA SER A 11 -73.99 2.61 -8.73
C SER A 11 -73.24 1.39 -8.18
N GLN A 12 -73.86 0.21 -8.22
CA GLN A 12 -73.21 -1.06 -7.82
C GLN A 12 -71.99 -1.39 -8.70
N ARG A 13 -72.07 -1.14 -10.01
CA ARG A 13 -70.91 -1.32 -10.91
C ARG A 13 -69.76 -0.38 -10.62
N LYS A 14 -70.03 0.88 -10.23
CA LYS A 14 -68.98 1.83 -9.84
C LYS A 14 -68.27 1.40 -8.56
N LEU A 15 -69.03 0.93 -7.57
CA LEU A 15 -68.47 0.41 -6.32
C LEU A 15 -67.59 -0.84 -6.59
N ALA A 16 -68.10 -1.79 -7.37
CA ALA A 16 -67.34 -2.98 -7.76
C ALA A 16 -66.06 -2.63 -8.55
N GLN A 17 -66.15 -1.70 -9.51
CA GLN A 17 -64.99 -1.27 -10.28
C GLN A 17 -63.95 -0.56 -9.39
N HIS A 18 -64.40 0.24 -8.43
CA HIS A 18 -63.53 0.95 -7.49
C HIS A 18 -62.78 -0.03 -6.57
N GLU A 19 -63.49 -1.03 -6.03
CA GLU A 19 -62.89 -2.08 -5.19
C GLU A 19 -61.84 -2.90 -5.96
N ILE A 20 -62.09 -3.19 -7.23
CA ILE A 20 -61.12 -3.88 -8.11
C ILE A 20 -59.89 -2.99 -8.34
N THR A 21 -60.06 -1.69 -8.61
CA THR A 21 -58.92 -0.78 -8.81
C THR A 21 -58.07 -0.60 -7.55
N VAL A 22 -58.71 -0.46 -6.39
CA VAL A 22 -58.01 -0.34 -5.10
C VAL A 22 -57.25 -1.63 -4.78
N SER A 23 -57.84 -2.79 -5.06
CA SER A 23 -57.18 -4.08 -4.87
C SER A 23 -55.95 -4.24 -5.78
N GLN A 24 -56.04 -3.77 -7.04
CA GLN A 24 -54.89 -3.79 -7.95
C GLN A 24 -53.78 -2.84 -7.50
N GLU A 25 -54.09 -1.62 -7.09
CA GLU A 25 -53.10 -0.66 -6.57
C GLU A 25 -52.37 -1.21 -5.34
N TYR A 26 -53.10 -1.86 -4.43
CA TYR A 26 -52.49 -2.49 -3.25
C TYR A 26 -51.55 -3.64 -3.61
N LEU A 27 -51.94 -4.51 -4.54
CA LEU A 27 -51.08 -5.60 -5.02
C LEU A 27 -49.83 -5.07 -5.75
N ILE A 28 -49.96 -3.97 -6.49
CA ILE A 28 -48.83 -3.29 -7.14
C ILE A 28 -47.87 -2.73 -6.09
N SER A 29 -48.38 -2.10 -5.02
CA SER A 29 -47.57 -1.59 -3.92
C SER A 29 -46.81 -2.73 -3.21
N LEU A 30 -47.51 -3.78 -2.79
CA LEU A 30 -46.89 -4.94 -2.15
C LEU A 30 -45.83 -5.61 -3.03
N ARG A 31 -46.07 -5.66 -4.35
CA ARG A 31 -45.09 -6.18 -5.31
C ARG A 31 -43.88 -5.28 -5.41
N ASN A 32 -44.07 -3.96 -5.46
CA ASN A 32 -42.98 -3.00 -5.53
C ASN A 32 -42.11 -3.07 -4.27
N ASP A 33 -42.73 -3.07 -3.09
CA ASP A 33 -42.03 -3.18 -1.80
C ASP A 33 -41.26 -4.50 -1.68
N GLY A 34 -41.86 -5.61 -2.12
CA GLY A 34 -41.20 -6.90 -2.17
C GLY A 34 -40.01 -6.95 -3.15
N ASN A 35 -40.09 -6.23 -4.27
CA ASN A 35 -38.99 -6.14 -5.23
C ASN A 35 -37.85 -5.26 -4.70
N ILE A 36 -38.16 -4.17 -4.00
CA ILE A 36 -37.17 -3.30 -3.36
C ILE A 36 -36.39 -4.09 -2.31
N ALA A 37 -37.08 -4.76 -1.38
CA ALA A 37 -36.44 -5.56 -0.34
C ALA A 37 -35.57 -6.70 -0.91
N LYS A 38 -36.02 -7.34 -2.00
CA LYS A 38 -35.23 -8.38 -2.70
C LYS A 38 -34.00 -7.81 -3.41
N ASN A 39 -34.10 -6.62 -3.99
CA ASN A 39 -32.98 -5.98 -4.66
C ASN A 39 -31.93 -5.50 -3.66
N GLU A 40 -32.35 -4.89 -2.55
CA GLU A 40 -31.44 -4.45 -1.49
C GLU A 40 -30.68 -5.63 -0.87
N SER A 41 -31.39 -6.72 -0.54
CA SER A 41 -30.76 -7.92 0.02
C SER A 41 -29.83 -8.64 -0.97
N ALA A 42 -30.18 -8.69 -2.25
CA ALA A 42 -29.32 -9.26 -3.29
C ALA A 42 -28.06 -8.43 -3.55
N PHE A 43 -28.19 -7.09 -3.58
CA PHE A 43 -27.07 -6.16 -3.72
C PHE A 43 -26.10 -6.28 -2.55
N ILE A 44 -26.62 -6.23 -1.32
CA ILE A 44 -25.88 -6.44 -0.07
C ILE A 44 -25.12 -7.77 -0.19
N PHE A 45 -25.79 -8.90 -0.37
CA PHE A 45 -25.17 -10.23 -0.44
C PHE A 45 -24.10 -10.38 -1.54
N GLY A 46 -24.25 -9.70 -2.67
CA GLY A 46 -23.29 -9.67 -3.77
C GLY A 46 -21.97 -8.99 -3.40
N PHE A 47 -22.02 -7.88 -2.66
CA PHE A 47 -20.83 -7.18 -2.16
C PHE A 47 -20.10 -7.99 -1.09
N TYR A 48 -20.80 -8.59 -0.11
CA TYR A 48 -20.11 -9.36 0.94
C TYR A 48 -19.33 -10.56 0.40
N ARG A 49 -19.81 -11.22 -0.66
CA ARG A 49 -19.09 -12.37 -1.21
C ARG A 49 -17.72 -11.99 -1.76
N THR A 50 -17.64 -10.97 -2.62
CA THR A 50 -16.36 -10.50 -3.19
C THR A 50 -15.53 -9.73 -2.19
N SER A 51 -16.17 -8.94 -1.31
CA SER A 51 -15.49 -8.22 -0.23
C SER A 51 -14.85 -9.18 0.79
N VAL A 52 -15.45 -10.33 1.08
CA VAL A 52 -14.86 -11.34 1.96
C VAL A 52 -13.59 -11.94 1.34
N TYR A 53 -13.61 -12.32 0.06
CA TYR A 53 -12.40 -12.82 -0.62
C TYR A 53 -11.29 -11.76 -0.67
N PHE A 54 -11.64 -10.50 -0.93
CA PHE A 54 -10.68 -9.40 -0.89
C PHE A 54 -10.10 -9.19 0.52
N ALA A 55 -10.93 -9.23 1.56
CA ALA A 55 -10.47 -9.12 2.95
C ALA A 55 -9.52 -10.26 3.34
N PHE A 56 -9.84 -11.51 2.94
CA PHE A 56 -8.94 -12.65 3.14
C PHE A 56 -7.61 -12.48 2.40
N TYR A 57 -7.65 -12.00 1.16
CA TYR A 57 -6.44 -11.72 0.39
C TYR A 57 -5.56 -10.67 1.08
N VAL A 58 -6.15 -9.56 1.52
CA VAL A 58 -5.43 -8.50 2.25
C VAL A 58 -4.86 -9.05 3.55
N MET A 59 -5.63 -9.83 4.31
CA MET A 59 -5.15 -10.44 5.56
C MET A 59 -3.96 -11.38 5.31
N PHE A 60 -4.07 -12.27 4.33
CA PHE A 60 -2.99 -13.17 3.94
C PHE A 60 -1.75 -12.39 3.49
N TYR A 61 -1.94 -11.33 2.70
CA TYR A 61 -0.85 -10.47 2.22
C TYR A 61 -0.14 -9.76 3.38
N VAL A 62 -0.88 -9.24 4.37
CA VAL A 62 -0.29 -8.63 5.57
C VAL A 62 0.49 -9.67 6.39
N VAL A 63 -0.03 -10.89 6.55
CA VAL A 63 0.69 -11.98 7.22
C VAL A 63 1.97 -12.34 6.47
N PHE A 64 1.91 -12.39 5.13
CA PHE A 64 3.06 -12.63 4.29
C PHE A 64 4.13 -11.54 4.40
N LEU A 65 3.73 -10.25 4.39
CA LEU A 65 4.67 -9.15 4.55
C LEU A 65 5.30 -9.10 5.94
N THR A 66 4.50 -9.33 6.98
CA THR A 66 4.99 -9.31 8.37
C THR A 66 5.91 -10.50 8.65
N SER A 67 5.62 -11.69 8.11
CA SER A 67 6.52 -12.84 8.22
C SER A 67 7.84 -12.63 7.49
N GLY A 68 7.80 -12.07 6.27
CA GLY A 68 8.99 -11.66 5.53
C GLY A 68 9.81 -10.63 6.31
N ALA A 69 9.17 -9.59 6.85
CA ALA A 69 9.83 -8.56 7.65
C ALA A 69 10.49 -9.14 8.93
N MET A 70 9.81 -10.07 9.62
CA MET A 70 10.38 -10.75 10.79
C MET A 70 11.60 -11.59 10.42
N MET A 71 11.51 -12.37 9.34
CA MET A 71 12.63 -13.20 8.86
C MET A 71 13.83 -12.32 8.50
N PHE A 72 13.64 -11.27 7.71
CA PHE A 72 14.73 -10.36 7.33
C PHE A 72 15.30 -9.63 8.55
N SER A 73 14.47 -9.18 9.48
CA SER A 73 14.95 -8.57 10.72
C SER A 73 15.83 -9.52 11.53
N LEU A 74 15.48 -10.80 11.62
CA LEU A 74 16.31 -11.78 12.33
C LEU A 74 17.65 -12.03 11.61
N LEU A 75 17.63 -12.10 10.28
CA LEU A 75 18.85 -12.30 9.49
C LEU A 75 19.79 -11.09 9.58
N GLU A 76 19.27 -9.89 9.37
CA GLU A 76 20.05 -8.65 9.30
C GLU A 76 20.50 -8.12 10.67
N ARG A 77 19.77 -8.42 11.76
CA ARG A 77 20.19 -8.00 13.12
C ARG A 77 21.59 -8.46 13.48
N SER A 78 21.98 -9.67 13.07
CA SER A 78 23.30 -10.22 13.42
C SER A 78 24.45 -9.45 12.76
N SER A 79 24.29 -9.08 11.49
CA SER A 79 25.28 -8.30 10.75
C SER A 79 25.28 -6.83 11.18
N GLU A 80 24.12 -6.25 11.49
CA GLU A 80 24.00 -4.90 12.01
C GLU A 80 24.76 -4.72 13.33
N VAL A 81 24.56 -5.61 14.30
CA VAL A 81 25.24 -5.56 15.60
C VAL A 81 26.75 -5.74 15.44
N ALA A 82 27.18 -6.66 14.57
CA ALA A 82 28.60 -6.85 14.28
C ALA A 82 29.23 -5.60 13.64
N LEU A 83 28.50 -4.91 12.75
CA LEU A 83 28.96 -3.68 12.12
C LEU A 83 29.03 -2.53 13.13
N GLN A 84 28.03 -2.38 13.99
CA GLN A 84 28.03 -1.38 15.07
C GLN A 84 29.24 -1.56 16.00
N MET A 85 29.47 -2.78 16.51
CA MET A 85 30.64 -3.07 17.35
C MET A 85 31.97 -2.78 16.62
N ARG A 86 32.04 -3.08 15.32
CA ARG A 86 33.24 -2.78 14.53
C ARG A 86 33.47 -1.28 14.42
N VAL A 87 32.44 -0.49 14.13
CA VAL A 87 32.53 0.97 14.04
C VAL A 87 32.97 1.57 15.38
N GLU A 88 32.33 1.17 16.47
CA GLU A 88 32.72 1.61 17.82
C GLU A 88 34.17 1.27 18.13
N SER A 89 34.62 0.06 17.79
CA SER A 89 36.01 -0.35 18.02
C SER A 89 37.02 0.51 17.24
N VAL A 90 36.68 0.91 16.02
CA VAL A 90 37.53 1.76 15.18
C VAL A 90 37.60 3.18 15.73
N VAL A 91 36.45 3.75 16.12
CA VAL A 91 36.37 5.09 16.73
C VAL A 91 37.18 5.13 18.03
N GLN A 92 36.98 4.16 18.91
CA GLN A 92 37.71 4.05 20.17
C GLN A 92 39.22 3.89 19.96
N ASN A 93 39.63 3.07 18.98
CA ASN A 93 41.04 2.90 18.65
C ASN A 93 41.66 4.18 18.08
N PHE A 94 40.91 4.95 17.28
CA PHE A 94 41.35 6.23 16.75
C PHE A 94 41.59 7.26 17.85
N LEU A 95 40.64 7.43 18.78
CA LEU A 95 40.77 8.36 19.90
C LEU A 95 41.93 7.98 20.84
N ARG A 96 42.18 6.69 21.05
CA ARG A 96 43.34 6.21 21.81
C ARG A 96 44.66 6.53 21.10
N THR A 97 44.69 6.42 19.78
CA THR A 97 45.89 6.69 18.97
C THR A 97 46.19 8.19 18.90
N TYR A 98 45.15 9.03 18.90
CA TYR A 98 45.25 10.49 18.75
C TYR A 98 44.55 11.23 19.90
N PRO A 99 45.15 11.29 21.10
CA PRO A 99 44.52 11.89 22.29
C PRO A 99 44.32 13.42 22.18
N ASN A 100 44.94 14.06 21.19
CA ASN A 100 44.78 15.50 20.93
C ASN A 100 43.49 15.82 20.14
N VAL A 101 42.77 14.80 19.65
CA VAL A 101 41.49 14.97 18.96
C VAL A 101 40.37 14.81 19.98
N SER A 102 39.50 15.81 20.08
CA SER A 102 38.31 15.70 20.93
C SER A 102 37.26 14.78 20.28
N ASP A 103 36.51 14.09 21.12
CA ASP A 103 35.40 13.23 20.71
C ASP A 103 34.39 14.00 19.84
N GLN A 104 34.01 15.21 20.29
CA GLN A 104 33.10 16.10 19.55
C GLN A 104 33.62 16.46 18.16
N ALA A 105 34.92 16.77 18.01
CA ALA A 105 35.46 17.14 16.70
C ALA A 105 35.49 15.95 15.73
N LEU A 106 35.66 14.73 16.25
CA LEU A 106 35.59 13.51 15.46
C LEU A 106 34.15 13.22 15.01
N GLU A 107 33.17 13.37 15.89
CA GLU A 107 31.76 13.23 15.55
C GLU A 107 31.30 14.26 14.51
N ASP A 108 31.71 15.53 14.68
CA ASP A 108 31.41 16.60 13.72
C ASP A 108 31.99 16.26 12.33
N LEU A 109 33.23 15.75 12.26
CA LEU A 109 33.84 15.29 11.01
C LEU A 109 33.07 14.12 10.38
N ILE A 110 32.69 13.12 11.17
CA ILE A 110 31.90 11.97 10.68
C ILE A 110 30.56 12.45 10.13
N SER A 111 29.90 13.38 10.81
CA SER A 111 28.62 13.93 10.39
C SER A 111 28.71 14.62 9.02
N GLU A 112 29.75 15.40 8.78
CA GLU A 112 29.97 16.10 7.52
C GLU A 112 30.33 15.12 6.39
N VAL A 113 31.13 14.08 6.68
CA VAL A 113 31.46 13.00 5.72
C VAL A 113 30.20 12.23 5.32
N VAL A 114 29.32 11.89 6.27
CA VAL A 114 28.03 11.24 5.98
C VAL A 114 27.13 12.14 5.16
N ALA A 115 27.06 13.44 5.50
CA ALA A 115 26.29 14.42 4.73
C ALA A 115 26.79 14.57 3.28
N ALA A 116 28.11 14.58 3.08
CA ALA A 116 28.73 14.60 1.76
C ALA A 116 28.48 13.29 0.98
N SER A 117 28.58 12.14 1.67
CA SER A 117 28.32 10.82 1.08
C SER A 117 26.87 10.67 0.62
N ASN A 118 25.90 11.15 1.41
CA ASN A 118 24.48 11.21 1.04
C ASN A 118 24.23 12.07 -0.20
N ARG A 119 25.13 13.00 -0.52
CA ARG A 119 25.11 13.83 -1.74
C ARG A 119 25.90 13.21 -2.89
N GLY A 120 26.39 11.98 -2.74
CA GLY A 120 27.15 11.25 -3.75
C GLY A 120 28.62 11.66 -3.88
N VAL A 121 29.18 12.33 -2.86
CA VAL A 121 30.58 12.78 -2.83
C VAL A 121 31.42 11.85 -1.94
N SER A 122 32.50 11.31 -2.47
CA SER A 122 33.44 10.46 -1.70
C SER A 122 34.43 11.31 -0.91
N ALA A 123 34.56 11.06 0.39
CA ALA A 123 35.49 11.75 1.28
C ALA A 123 36.94 11.24 1.19
N THR A 124 37.21 10.21 0.38
CA THR A 124 38.54 9.58 0.30
C THR A 124 39.45 10.30 -0.69
N ARG A 125 40.52 10.93 -0.18
CA ARG A 125 41.47 11.77 -0.96
C ARG A 125 42.22 11.07 -2.10
N ASN A 126 42.30 9.73 -2.09
CA ASN A 126 43.00 8.94 -3.12
C ASN A 126 42.06 8.05 -3.96
N ALA A 127 40.74 8.20 -3.77
CA ALA A 127 39.79 7.72 -4.76
C ALA A 127 39.60 8.88 -5.73
N THR A 128 40.25 8.82 -6.90
CA THR A 128 39.82 9.58 -8.07
C THR A 128 38.38 9.14 -8.35
N GLY A 129 37.42 9.78 -7.67
CA GLY A 129 36.06 9.28 -7.59
C GLY A 129 35.49 9.20 -8.98
N GLU A 130 35.27 7.98 -9.47
CA GLU A 130 34.39 7.79 -10.61
C GLU A 130 33.09 8.50 -10.26
N SER A 131 32.76 9.53 -11.03
CA SER A 131 31.52 10.26 -10.82
C SER A 131 30.38 9.25 -10.84
N ASN A 132 29.55 9.26 -9.79
CA ASN A 132 28.29 8.50 -9.75
C ASN A 132 27.37 8.83 -10.96
N TRP A 133 27.71 9.88 -11.71
CA TRP A 133 26.99 10.39 -12.87
C TRP A 133 27.71 10.14 -14.22
N SER A 134 28.45 9.04 -14.38
CA SER A 134 28.89 8.65 -15.72
C SER A 134 27.67 8.31 -16.62
N PHE A 135 27.80 8.49 -17.94
CA PHE A 135 26.69 8.29 -18.89
C PHE A 135 26.03 6.90 -18.75
N GLY A 136 26.84 5.85 -18.56
CA GLY A 136 26.34 4.50 -18.33
C GLY A 136 25.54 4.37 -17.03
N GLN A 137 26.05 4.92 -15.91
CA GLN A 137 25.36 4.88 -14.62
C GLN A 137 24.03 5.66 -14.66
N SER A 138 24.01 6.81 -15.34
CA SER A 138 22.80 7.62 -15.55
C SER A 138 21.75 6.93 -16.42
N PHE A 139 22.17 6.17 -17.44
CA PHE A 139 21.28 5.41 -18.31
C PHE A 139 20.62 4.24 -17.56
N PHE A 140 21.40 3.48 -16.78
CA PHE A 140 20.87 2.41 -15.95
C PHE A 140 19.91 2.92 -14.88
N PHE A 141 20.21 4.05 -14.23
CA PHE A 141 19.31 4.71 -13.30
C PHE A 141 17.98 5.12 -13.96
N THR A 142 18.04 5.72 -15.14
CA THR A 142 16.84 6.11 -15.89
C THR A 142 16.00 4.87 -16.24
N SER A 143 16.64 3.77 -16.64
CA SER A 143 15.95 2.50 -16.94
C SER A 143 15.27 1.90 -15.71
N THR A 144 15.91 1.90 -14.53
CA THR A 144 15.31 1.35 -13.31
C THR A 144 14.17 2.21 -12.75
N VAL A 145 14.24 3.54 -12.94
CA VAL A 145 13.14 4.47 -12.64
C VAL A 145 11.94 4.20 -13.55
N VAL A 146 12.17 4.07 -14.85
CA VAL A 146 11.10 3.81 -15.85
C VAL A 146 10.47 2.43 -15.67
N THR A 147 11.28 1.42 -15.33
CA THR A 147 10.81 0.04 -15.13
C THR A 147 10.27 -0.21 -13.72
N THR A 148 10.30 0.78 -12.82
CA THR A 148 9.92 0.66 -11.39
C THR A 148 10.67 -0.44 -10.63
N ILE A 149 11.80 -0.90 -11.16
CA ILE A 149 12.62 -1.96 -10.54
C ILE A 149 13.37 -1.42 -9.30
N GLY A 150 13.46 -0.10 -9.14
CA GLY A 150 13.74 0.53 -7.84
C GLY A 150 15.00 0.04 -7.15
N LYS A 151 16.05 -0.29 -7.91
CA LYS A 151 17.35 -0.64 -7.33
C LYS A 151 18.17 0.64 -7.23
N ASN A 152 18.47 1.04 -5.99
CA ASN A 152 19.30 2.19 -5.65
C ASN A 152 20.74 1.87 -6.11
N SER A 153 21.06 2.16 -7.37
CA SER A 153 22.27 1.69 -8.06
C SER A 153 23.59 2.23 -7.52
N CYS A 154 23.62 3.03 -6.45
CA CYS A 154 24.88 3.35 -5.80
C CYS A 154 25.48 2.14 -5.03
N CYS A 155 24.66 1.17 -4.59
CA CYS A 155 25.16 0.05 -3.77
C CYS A 155 25.29 -1.30 -4.50
N SER A 156 24.57 -1.55 -5.58
CA SER A 156 24.55 -2.91 -6.17
C SER A 156 25.65 -3.18 -7.21
N PHE A 157 26.32 -2.15 -7.73
CA PHE A 157 27.46 -2.35 -8.63
C PHE A 157 28.81 -2.42 -7.90
N CYS A 158 28.87 -2.08 -6.61
CA CYS A 158 30.11 -2.15 -5.83
C CYS A 158 30.41 -3.57 -5.30
N SER A 159 29.39 -4.41 -5.07
CA SER A 159 29.58 -5.75 -4.48
C SER A 159 29.93 -6.86 -5.49
N ILE A 160 29.86 -6.60 -6.81
CA ILE A 160 30.15 -7.60 -7.85
C ILE A 160 31.58 -7.48 -8.39
N SER A 161 32.28 -6.36 -8.14
CA SER A 161 33.67 -6.17 -8.61
C SER A 161 34.74 -6.66 -7.63
N SER A 162 34.37 -7.29 -6.51
CA SER A 162 35.32 -7.86 -5.54
C SER A 162 35.42 -9.39 -5.57
N GLU A 163 34.77 -10.06 -6.52
CA GLU A 163 34.89 -11.52 -6.76
C GLU A 163 35.33 -11.89 -8.18
N ILE A 164 36.02 -10.99 -8.89
CA ILE A 164 36.79 -11.32 -10.10
C ILE A 164 38.18 -10.71 -10.01
#